data_AF-A0A7C4YY38-F1
#
_entry.id   AF-A0A7C4YY38-F1
#
_cell.length_a   1.000
_cell.length_b   1.000
_cell.length_c   1.000
_cell.angle_alpha   90.00
_cell.angle_beta   90.00
_cell.angle_gamma   90.00
#
_symmetry.space_group_name_H-M   'P 1'
#
loop_
_entity.id
_entity.type
_entity.pdbx_description
1 polymer ?
#
loop_
_entity_poly.entity_id
_entity_poly.type
_entity_poly.pdbx_seq_one_letter_code
_entity_poly.pdbx_strand_id
1 'polypeptide(L)'
;MSEEVTTIKIPAIVTVGEFADRLSIPVSKVIGELMKNGVMATINENIDYETAEIIAEFLGLKIEPEEETTEAPKEAIKTDTKNMISRPPVVAVLGHVDHGKTSLLDKIRETNVVAKESGGITQHIGAYQVEHKGKLISFLDTPGHAAFEAMRQHGAEVTDIAIIIVAADDGIKPQTTEAIKHAKNANTPMVVAVNKIDKPGADPIRVRKQFTEIGMTPQEWGGEIEFIDVSSKSGEGIDKLLETILAMAEILDFKADPKVPAQGVVIESKLEIGKGPVATVLIQNGTLKNADFIQVGETYGRVKSMEDENGKRLKEALPSRAVRISGLKAVPQVSELMQVYASEKEACDAAEKAQKYSSVKKVSNVKKIGLEAITAQVAAANKNELGLVLKADV
;
A
#
# COMPACT_ATOMS: atom_id res chain seq x y z
N MET A 1 21.20 15.48 51.05
CA MET A 1 20.92 14.12 50.53
C MET A 1 20.10 14.33 49.28
N SER A 2 20.75 14.21 48.12
CA SER A 2 20.13 14.35 46.81
C SER A 2 19.34 13.09 46.54
N GLU A 3 18.01 13.18 46.55
CA GLU A 3 17.12 12.09 46.16
C GLU A 3 17.37 11.75 44.68
N GLU A 4 17.75 10.51 44.41
CA GLU A 4 17.89 9.98 43.05
C GLU A 4 16.50 9.95 42.41
N VAL A 5 16.23 10.90 41.51
CA VAL A 5 15.03 10.90 40.67
C VAL A 5 15.14 9.72 39.71
N THR A 6 14.50 8.60 40.08
CA THR A 6 14.36 7.42 39.22
C THR A 6 13.45 7.81 38.06
N THR A 7 14.07 8.05 36.91
CA THR A 7 13.35 8.45 35.69
C THR A 7 12.85 7.18 35.01
N ILE A 8 11.54 7.06 34.84
CA ILE A 8 10.87 5.83 34.35
C ILE A 8 10.42 6.05 32.91
N LYS A 9 10.80 5.14 32.01
CA LYS A 9 10.43 5.21 30.59
C LYS A 9 9.05 4.62 30.35
N ILE A 10 8.19 5.38 29.68
CA ILE A 10 6.79 5.00 29.42
C ILE A 10 6.47 5.19 27.94
N PRO A 11 5.85 4.19 27.27
CA PRO A 11 5.49 4.30 25.87
C PRO A 11 4.40 5.36 25.66
N ALA A 12 4.17 5.72 24.40
CA ALA A 12 3.19 6.75 24.04
C ALA A 12 1.76 6.45 24.54
N ILE A 13 1.42 5.16 24.66
CA ILE A 13 0.18 4.66 25.27
C ILE A 13 0.50 3.45 26.14
N VAL A 14 -0.05 3.44 27.35
CA VAL A 14 0.15 2.37 28.34
C VAL A 14 -1.18 2.01 28.99
N THR A 15 -1.40 0.74 29.33
CA THR A 15 -2.58 0.37 30.14
C THR A 15 -2.44 0.87 31.57
N VAL A 16 -3.54 1.16 32.26
CA VAL A 16 -3.50 1.58 33.68
C VAL A 16 -2.78 0.55 34.56
N GLY A 17 -2.95 -0.76 34.27
CA GLY A 17 -2.22 -1.84 34.93
C GLY A 17 -0.71 -1.78 34.69
N GLU A 18 -0.28 -1.72 33.42
CA GLU A 18 1.15 -1.64 33.08
C GLU A 18 1.80 -0.35 33.59
N PHE A 19 1.06 0.76 33.61
CA PHE A 19 1.53 2.04 34.16
C PHE A 19 1.77 1.92 35.67
N ALA A 20 0.83 1.33 36.41
CA ALA A 20 0.97 1.09 37.84
C ALA A 20 2.15 0.15 38.15
N ASP A 21 2.32 -0.91 37.35
CA ASP A 21 3.42 -1.86 37.48
C ASP A 21 4.79 -1.21 37.20
N ARG A 22 4.89 -0.41 36.12
CA ARG A 22 6.12 0.33 35.77
C ARG A 22 6.50 1.36 36.83
N LEU A 23 5.53 2.01 37.46
CA LEU A 23 5.75 2.94 38.56
C LEU A 23 5.93 2.25 39.92
N SER A 24 5.73 0.93 40.00
CA SER A 24 5.71 0.17 41.26
C SER A 24 4.73 0.73 42.30
N ILE A 25 3.59 1.26 41.83
CA ILE A 25 2.53 1.85 42.66
C ILE A 25 1.28 0.96 42.58
N PRO A 26 0.50 0.79 43.66
CA PRO A 26 -0.77 0.08 43.59
C PRO A 26 -1.73 0.68 42.56
N VAL A 27 -2.31 -0.14 41.70
CA VAL A 27 -3.28 0.24 40.66
C VAL A 27 -4.42 1.11 41.22
N SER A 28 -4.87 0.84 42.45
CA SER A 28 -5.93 1.60 43.11
C SER A 28 -5.57 3.08 43.35
N LYS A 29 -4.29 3.40 43.60
CA LYS A 29 -3.82 4.78 43.72
C LYS A 29 -3.82 5.48 42.37
N VAL A 30 -3.39 4.79 41.32
CA VAL A 30 -3.37 5.32 39.95
C VAL A 30 -4.79 5.62 39.47
N ILE A 31 -5.73 4.68 39.64
CA ILE A 31 -7.14 4.87 39.30
C ILE A 31 -7.74 6.03 40.12
N GLY A 32 -7.41 6.10 41.41
CA GLY A 32 -7.88 7.18 42.27
C GLY A 32 -7.43 8.57 41.79
N GLU A 33 -6.20 8.69 41.30
CA GLU A 33 -5.67 9.95 40.79
C GLU A 33 -6.22 10.31 39.39
N LEU A 34 -6.41 9.30 38.53
CA LEU A 34 -7.09 9.47 37.24
C LEU A 34 -8.52 10.00 37.44
N MET A 35 -9.27 9.45 38.40
CA MET A 35 -10.63 9.90 38.71
C MET A 35 -10.67 11.35 39.22
N LYS A 36 -9.71 11.77 40.06
CA LYS A 36 -9.61 13.17 40.53
C LYS A 36 -9.35 14.15 39.39
N ASN A 37 -8.62 13.71 38.36
CA ASN A 37 -8.31 14.49 37.17
C ASN A 37 -9.38 14.34 36.06
N GLY A 38 -10.55 13.78 36.40
CA GLY A 38 -11.70 13.69 35.49
C GLY A 38 -11.60 12.57 34.46
N VAL A 39 -10.60 11.67 34.57
CA VAL A 39 -10.42 10.53 33.68
C VAL A 39 -10.93 9.26 34.39
N MET A 40 -12.08 8.74 33.95
CA MET A 40 -12.56 7.44 34.41
C MET A 40 -11.90 6.35 33.58
N ALA A 41 -10.98 5.61 34.18
CA ALA A 41 -10.29 4.51 33.53
C ALA A 41 -10.30 3.23 34.38
N THR A 42 -10.49 2.07 33.74
CA THR A 42 -10.35 0.74 34.37
C THR A 42 -8.94 0.16 34.19
N ILE A 43 -8.60 -0.92 34.91
CA ILE A 43 -7.23 -1.50 34.92
C ILE A 43 -6.70 -1.87 33.52
N ASN A 44 -7.59 -2.27 32.60
CA ASN A 44 -7.26 -2.70 31.25
C ASN A 44 -7.43 -1.59 30.21
N GLU A 45 -7.80 -0.38 30.63
CA GLU A 45 -7.96 0.75 29.73
C GLU A 45 -6.63 1.45 29.49
N ASN A 46 -6.49 2.01 28.29
CA ASN A 46 -5.29 2.67 27.82
C ASN A 46 -5.32 4.17 28.18
N ILE A 47 -4.20 4.68 28.66
CA ILE A 47 -3.96 6.12 28.87
C ILE A 47 -2.82 6.59 27.96
N ASP A 48 -2.94 7.81 27.45
CA ASP A 48 -1.91 8.47 26.64
C ASP A 48 -0.79 9.04 27.51
N TYR A 49 0.39 9.26 26.92
CA TYR A 49 1.57 9.78 27.61
C TYR A 49 1.28 11.11 28.32
N GLU A 50 0.51 12.01 27.70
CA GLU A 50 0.14 13.30 28.32
C GLU A 50 -0.65 13.11 29.62
N THR A 51 -1.65 12.20 29.61
CA THR A 51 -2.38 11.88 30.85
C THR A 51 -1.46 11.17 31.85
N ALA A 52 -0.61 10.25 31.38
CA ALA A 52 0.34 9.55 32.23
C ALA A 52 1.36 10.51 32.89
N GLU A 53 1.80 11.54 32.18
CA GLU A 53 2.73 12.57 32.65
C GLU A 53 2.09 13.42 33.75
N ILE A 54 0.86 13.88 33.54
CA ILE A 54 0.08 14.62 34.53
C ILE A 54 -0.06 13.79 35.81
N ILE A 55 -0.45 12.52 35.69
CA ILE A 55 -0.62 11.63 36.84
C ILE A 55 0.72 11.33 37.53
N ALA A 56 1.80 11.13 36.77
CA ALA A 56 3.13 10.92 37.32
C ALA A 56 3.63 12.15 38.10
N GLU A 57 3.39 13.37 37.60
CA GLU A 57 3.72 14.62 38.28
C GLU A 57 2.98 14.73 39.62
N PHE A 58 1.69 14.41 39.67
CA PHE A 58 0.92 14.36 40.92
C PHE A 58 1.40 13.29 41.90
N LEU A 59 1.98 12.21 41.40
CA LEU A 59 2.59 11.15 42.21
C LEU A 59 4.05 11.45 42.60
N GLY A 60 4.60 12.60 42.15
CA GLY A 60 5.97 13.03 42.43
C GLY A 60 7.04 12.26 41.66
N LEU A 61 6.67 11.60 40.56
CA LEU A 61 7.56 10.81 39.72
C LEU A 61 7.80 11.50 38.38
N LYS A 62 9.04 11.39 37.89
CA LYS A 62 9.42 11.92 36.58
C LYS A 62 9.42 10.79 35.57
N ILE A 63 8.58 10.92 34.55
CA ILE A 63 8.53 9.98 33.44
C ILE A 63 9.20 10.59 32.22
N GLU A 64 9.87 9.76 31.44
CA GLU A 64 10.38 10.13 30.13
C GLU A 64 9.63 9.32 29.08
N PRO A 65 9.38 9.90 27.89
CA PRO A 65 8.84 9.12 26.79
C PRO A 65 9.87 8.04 26.47
N GLU A 66 9.43 6.79 26.48
CA GLU A 66 10.17 5.74 25.83
C GLU A 66 10.26 6.16 24.36
N GLU A 67 11.47 6.37 23.84
CA GLU A 67 11.71 6.51 22.41
C GLU A 67 11.35 5.18 21.74
N GLU A 68 10.05 4.89 21.65
CA GLU A 68 9.52 4.00 20.65
C GLU A 68 9.77 4.73 19.34
N THR A 69 10.70 4.18 18.56
CA THR A 69 10.85 4.46 17.14
C THR A 69 9.47 4.73 16.57
N THR A 70 9.19 6.00 16.28
CA THR A 70 7.93 6.49 15.67
C THR A 70 7.77 6.00 14.24
N GLU A 71 8.75 5.26 13.75
CA GLU A 71 8.60 4.43 12.58
C GLU A 71 7.74 3.23 12.98
N ALA A 72 6.62 3.02 12.27
CA ALA A 72 6.13 1.67 12.04
C ALA A 72 7.35 0.77 11.77
N PRO A 73 7.33 -0.56 12.01
CA PRO A 73 8.39 -1.41 11.50
C PRO A 73 8.36 -1.40 9.95
N LYS A 74 8.88 -0.32 9.34
CA LYS A 74 9.85 -0.33 8.28
C LYS A 74 11.20 -0.68 8.92
N GLU A 75 11.22 -1.70 9.77
CA GLU A 75 12.35 -2.63 9.69
C GLU A 75 12.23 -3.24 8.29
N ALA A 76 12.70 -2.49 7.28
CA ALA A 76 13.53 -3.09 6.28
C ALA A 76 14.62 -3.77 7.08
N ILE A 77 14.36 -5.02 7.49
CA ILE A 77 15.36 -5.90 8.04
C ILE A 77 16.48 -5.75 7.03
N LYS A 78 17.57 -5.10 7.47
CA LYS A 78 18.83 -5.06 6.75
C LYS A 78 19.31 -6.50 6.74
N THR A 79 18.64 -7.29 5.91
CA THR A 79 19.08 -8.60 5.52
C THR A 79 20.36 -8.30 4.78
N ASP A 80 21.42 -8.79 5.37
CA ASP A 80 22.77 -8.75 4.86
C ASP A 80 22.72 -9.34 3.43
N THR A 81 22.53 -8.45 2.46
CA THR A 81 22.02 -8.75 1.10
C THR A 81 23.18 -9.24 0.25
N LYS A 82 23.74 -10.37 0.66
CA LYS A 82 24.93 -10.96 0.04
C LYS A 82 24.61 -11.60 -1.32
N ASN A 83 23.34 -11.94 -1.60
CA ASN A 83 22.92 -12.62 -2.82
C ASN A 83 21.85 -11.85 -3.60
N MET A 84 22.08 -10.56 -3.83
CA MET A 84 21.21 -9.74 -4.69
C MET A 84 21.29 -10.22 -6.14
N ILE A 85 20.18 -10.71 -6.69
CA ILE A 85 20.03 -11.08 -8.10
C ILE A 85 19.11 -10.08 -8.81
N SER A 86 19.29 -9.94 -10.12
CA SER A 86 18.39 -9.15 -10.95
C SER A 86 16.97 -9.74 -10.93
N ARG A 87 15.97 -8.87 -10.78
CA ARG A 87 14.55 -9.25 -10.75
C ARG A 87 13.76 -8.57 -11.88
N PRO A 88 12.62 -9.15 -12.31
CA PRO A 88 11.72 -8.51 -13.26
C PRO A 88 11.25 -7.13 -12.77
N PRO A 89 11.16 -6.10 -13.63
CA PRO A 89 10.59 -4.82 -13.24
C PRO A 89 9.08 -4.96 -12.99
N VAL A 90 8.60 -4.29 -11.94
CA VAL A 90 7.17 -4.11 -11.65
C VAL A 90 6.70 -2.79 -12.24
N VAL A 91 5.73 -2.85 -13.12
CA VAL A 91 5.28 -1.72 -13.95
C VAL A 91 3.80 -1.42 -13.69
N ALA A 92 3.49 -0.21 -13.23
CA ALA A 92 2.10 0.25 -13.12
C ALA A 92 1.70 1.02 -14.37
N VAL A 93 0.45 0.83 -14.81
CA VAL A 93 -0.14 1.65 -15.86
C VAL A 93 -1.14 2.63 -15.25
N LEU A 94 -0.81 3.92 -15.37
CA LEU A 94 -1.56 5.04 -14.80
C LEU A 94 -2.07 5.95 -15.93
N GLY A 95 -3.16 6.67 -15.70
CA GLY A 95 -3.70 7.64 -16.66
C GLY A 95 -5.20 7.86 -16.53
N HIS A 96 -5.76 8.71 -17.41
CA HIS A 96 -7.18 9.08 -17.41
C HIS A 96 -8.09 7.89 -17.78
N VAL A 97 -9.35 7.94 -17.36
CA VAL A 97 -10.41 7.03 -17.85
C VAL A 97 -10.48 7.12 -19.38
N ASP A 98 -10.77 6.00 -20.05
CA ASP A 98 -10.88 5.90 -21.51
C ASP A 98 -9.62 6.23 -22.33
N HIS A 99 -8.45 6.42 -21.71
CA HIS A 99 -7.17 6.57 -22.43
C HIS A 99 -6.59 5.22 -22.88
N GLY A 100 -7.27 4.11 -22.59
CA GLY A 100 -6.96 2.78 -23.09
C GLY A 100 -5.95 2.00 -22.23
N LYS A 101 -5.88 2.25 -20.92
CA LYS A 101 -5.04 1.48 -19.96
C LYS A 101 -5.29 -0.02 -20.11
N THR A 102 -6.52 -0.45 -19.85
CA THR A 102 -6.93 -1.86 -19.90
C THR A 102 -6.77 -2.43 -21.31
N SER A 103 -7.07 -1.65 -22.36
CA SER A 103 -6.86 -2.08 -23.75
C SER A 103 -5.40 -2.31 -24.11
N LEU A 104 -4.48 -1.46 -23.60
CA LEU A 104 -3.05 -1.65 -23.76
C LEU A 104 -2.60 -2.95 -23.08
N LEU A 105 -3.05 -3.16 -21.85
CA LEU A 105 -2.73 -4.35 -21.08
C LEU A 105 -3.29 -5.63 -21.69
N ASP A 106 -4.53 -5.59 -22.19
CA ASP A 106 -5.13 -6.70 -22.94
C ASP A 106 -4.31 -7.07 -24.16
N LYS A 107 -3.87 -6.06 -24.92
CA LYS A 107 -3.06 -6.30 -26.11
C LYS A 107 -1.70 -6.88 -25.77
N ILE A 108 -1.07 -6.42 -24.68
CA ILE A 108 0.21 -6.96 -24.17
C ILE A 108 0.05 -8.41 -23.68
N ARG A 109 -1.09 -8.75 -23.07
CA ARG A 109 -1.38 -10.11 -22.58
C ARG A 109 -1.82 -11.09 -23.66
N GLU A 110 -2.09 -10.61 -24.87
CA GLU A 110 -2.85 -11.35 -25.90
C GLU A 110 -4.22 -11.87 -25.36
N THR A 111 -4.79 -11.16 -24.38
CA THR A 111 -6.10 -11.48 -23.78
C THR A 111 -7.13 -10.39 -24.06
N ASN A 112 -8.39 -10.65 -23.74
CA ASN A 112 -9.48 -9.70 -23.92
C ASN A 112 -10.32 -9.61 -22.63
N VAL A 113 -9.79 -8.91 -21.62
CA VAL A 113 -10.39 -8.70 -20.30
C VAL A 113 -11.43 -7.57 -20.34
N VAL A 114 -11.21 -6.50 -21.12
CA VAL A 114 -12.16 -5.38 -21.28
C VAL A 114 -13.55 -5.86 -21.71
N ALA A 115 -13.61 -6.88 -22.57
CA ALA A 115 -14.87 -7.45 -23.04
C ALA A 115 -15.62 -8.28 -21.98
N LYS A 116 -14.95 -8.68 -20.89
CA LYS A 116 -15.48 -9.54 -19.83
C LYS A 116 -15.84 -8.79 -18.55
N GLU A 117 -15.29 -7.60 -18.33
CA GLU A 117 -15.61 -6.78 -17.17
C GLU A 117 -16.93 -6.03 -17.32
N SER A 118 -17.72 -6.00 -16.24
CA SER A 118 -19.00 -5.29 -16.22
C SER A 118 -18.78 -3.78 -16.38
N GLY A 119 -19.39 -3.19 -17.41
CA GLY A 119 -19.25 -1.76 -17.71
C GLY A 119 -18.00 -1.39 -18.53
N GLY A 120 -17.18 -2.35 -18.95
CA GLY A 120 -16.03 -2.10 -19.86
C GLY A 120 -14.88 -1.30 -19.24
N ILE A 121 -14.76 -1.29 -17.91
CA ILE A 121 -13.70 -0.59 -17.15
C ILE A 121 -13.05 -1.52 -16.12
N THR A 122 -11.74 -1.33 -15.87
CA THR A 122 -11.02 -1.99 -14.77
C THR A 122 -11.54 -1.52 -13.42
N GLN A 123 -12.16 -2.43 -12.67
CA GLN A 123 -12.65 -2.17 -11.30
C GLN A 123 -11.72 -2.72 -10.21
N HIS A 124 -10.88 -3.71 -10.55
CA HIS A 124 -9.99 -4.41 -9.61
C HIS A 124 -8.52 -4.21 -9.99
N ILE A 125 -7.61 -4.21 -9.01
CA ILE A 125 -6.18 -4.19 -9.33
C ILE A 125 -5.75 -5.58 -9.76
N GLY A 126 -5.46 -5.74 -11.06
CA GLY A 126 -4.93 -6.97 -11.62
C GLY A 126 -3.40 -6.95 -11.62
N ALA A 127 -2.77 -8.07 -11.28
CA ALA A 127 -1.32 -8.22 -11.42
C ALA A 127 -0.99 -9.48 -12.22
N TYR A 128 -0.10 -9.36 -13.20
CA TYR A 128 0.25 -10.47 -14.09
C TYR A 128 1.66 -10.32 -14.64
N GLN A 129 2.24 -11.42 -15.14
CA GLN A 129 3.57 -11.42 -15.76
C GLN A 129 3.50 -11.71 -17.25
N VAL A 130 4.29 -10.96 -18.03
CA VAL A 130 4.46 -11.17 -19.46
C VAL A 130 5.92 -11.41 -19.77
N GLU A 131 6.19 -12.36 -20.66
CA GLU A 131 7.53 -12.62 -21.17
C GLU A 131 7.72 -11.88 -22.48
N HIS A 132 8.77 -11.08 -22.56
CA HIS A 132 9.17 -10.36 -23.75
C HIS A 132 10.66 -10.58 -24.01
N LYS A 133 11.01 -11.17 -25.16
CA LYS A 133 12.39 -11.49 -25.57
C LYS A 133 13.19 -12.27 -24.50
N GLY A 134 12.54 -13.20 -23.81
CA GLY A 134 13.17 -14.02 -22.76
C GLY A 134 13.34 -13.31 -21.41
N LYS A 135 12.80 -12.09 -21.25
CA LYS A 135 12.76 -11.35 -19.98
C LYS A 135 11.32 -11.19 -19.51
N LEU A 136 11.12 -11.28 -18.19
CA LEU A 136 9.81 -11.12 -17.59
C LEU A 136 9.57 -9.67 -17.22
N ILE A 137 8.32 -9.22 -17.34
CA ILE A 137 7.83 -7.92 -16.87
C ILE A 137 6.56 -8.18 -16.07
N SER A 138 6.49 -7.62 -14.86
CA SER A 138 5.29 -7.68 -14.02
C SER A 138 4.47 -6.42 -14.21
N PHE A 139 3.20 -6.55 -14.57
CA PHE A 139 2.29 -5.42 -14.71
C PHE A 139 1.30 -5.36 -13.55
N LEU A 140 1.05 -4.14 -13.05
CA LEU A 140 -0.06 -3.80 -12.17
C LEU A 140 -1.07 -2.94 -12.94
N ASP A 141 -2.26 -3.47 -13.16
CA ASP A 141 -3.39 -2.76 -13.74
C ASP A 141 -4.12 -1.99 -12.65
N THR A 142 -4.04 -0.65 -12.66
CA THR A 142 -4.69 0.19 -11.64
C THR A 142 -5.98 0.83 -12.17
N PRO A 143 -7.06 0.88 -11.37
CA PRO A 143 -8.28 1.57 -11.75
C PRO A 143 -8.06 3.08 -12.02
N GLY A 144 -8.64 3.57 -13.12
CA GLY A 144 -8.49 4.97 -13.56
C GLY A 144 -9.45 5.98 -12.94
N HIS A 145 -10.49 5.54 -12.22
CA HIS A 145 -11.54 6.42 -11.72
C HIS A 145 -11.10 7.18 -10.47
N ALA A 146 -11.52 8.45 -10.32
CA ALA A 146 -11.10 9.32 -9.21
C ALA A 146 -11.33 8.70 -7.82
N ALA A 147 -12.40 7.92 -7.66
CA ALA A 147 -12.75 7.19 -6.43
C ALA A 147 -11.69 6.19 -5.92
N PHE A 148 -10.69 5.84 -6.75
CA PHE A 148 -9.61 4.88 -6.42
C PHE A 148 -8.24 5.57 -6.27
N GLU A 149 -8.21 6.82 -5.82
CA GLU A 149 -6.98 7.59 -5.60
C GLU A 149 -5.98 6.86 -4.68
N ALA A 150 -6.45 6.32 -3.56
CA ALA A 150 -5.61 5.54 -2.66
C ALA A 150 -4.95 4.37 -3.40
N MET A 151 -5.68 3.62 -4.23
CA MET A 151 -5.13 2.50 -5.00
C MET A 151 -4.04 2.95 -6.00
N ARG A 152 -4.17 4.14 -6.61
CA ARG A 152 -3.15 4.69 -7.52
C ARG A 152 -1.88 5.13 -6.80
N GLN A 153 -2.02 5.78 -5.65
CA GLN A 153 -0.86 6.20 -4.86
C GLN A 153 -0.03 4.97 -4.47
N HIS A 154 -0.68 3.93 -3.98
CA HIS A 154 0.00 2.70 -3.59
C HIS A 154 0.56 1.93 -4.79
N GLY A 155 -0.16 1.90 -5.91
CA GLY A 155 0.38 1.36 -7.17
C GLY A 155 1.72 2.00 -7.51
N ALA A 156 1.80 3.34 -7.47
CA ALA A 156 3.04 4.06 -7.75
C ALA A 156 4.18 3.72 -6.75
N GLU A 157 3.90 3.70 -5.45
CA GLU A 157 4.89 3.38 -4.40
C GLU A 157 5.44 1.95 -4.48
N VAL A 158 4.64 1.01 -4.97
CA VAL A 158 4.99 -0.40 -5.04
C VAL A 158 5.72 -0.75 -6.35
N THR A 159 5.65 0.13 -7.35
CA THR A 159 6.21 -0.12 -8.69
C THR A 159 7.59 0.46 -8.90
N ASP A 160 8.34 -0.24 -9.74
CA ASP A 160 9.68 0.12 -10.17
C ASP A 160 9.64 1.15 -11.31
N ILE A 161 8.65 1.05 -12.21
CA ILE A 161 8.45 1.95 -13.36
C ILE A 161 6.95 2.27 -13.51
N ALA A 162 6.62 3.52 -13.83
CA ALA A 162 5.25 3.95 -14.12
C ALA A 162 5.06 4.27 -15.61
N ILE A 163 4.08 3.65 -16.26
CA ILE A 163 3.62 4.03 -17.59
C ILE A 163 2.48 5.05 -17.44
N ILE A 164 2.69 6.26 -17.93
CA ILE A 164 1.65 7.29 -18.01
C ILE A 164 1.00 7.20 -19.39
N ILE A 165 -0.21 6.65 -19.47
CA ILE A 165 -0.95 6.58 -20.73
C ILE A 165 -1.75 7.87 -20.97
N VAL A 166 -1.62 8.41 -22.17
CA VAL A 166 -2.38 9.59 -22.61
C VAL A 166 -2.89 9.38 -24.01
N ALA A 167 -4.18 9.62 -24.26
CA ALA A 167 -4.73 9.49 -25.60
C ALA A 167 -4.34 10.68 -26.49
N ALA A 168 -3.86 10.39 -27.71
CA ALA A 168 -3.42 11.38 -28.68
C ALA A 168 -4.54 12.30 -29.20
N ASP A 169 -5.79 11.86 -29.13
CA ASP A 169 -6.97 12.64 -29.52
C ASP A 169 -7.47 13.58 -28.41
N ASP A 170 -7.13 13.29 -27.15
CA ASP A 170 -7.72 13.95 -25.97
C ASP A 170 -6.71 14.82 -25.19
N GLY A 171 -5.45 14.39 -25.13
CA GLY A 171 -4.37 15.09 -24.42
C GLY A 171 -4.42 14.95 -22.89
N ILE A 172 -3.69 15.80 -22.19
CA ILE A 172 -3.56 15.74 -20.73
C ILE A 172 -4.89 16.06 -20.04
N LYS A 173 -5.26 15.25 -19.06
CA LYS A 173 -6.44 15.43 -18.21
C LYS A 173 -6.05 15.52 -16.72
N PRO A 174 -6.96 15.98 -15.83
CA PRO A 174 -6.67 16.11 -14.41
C PRO A 174 -6.13 14.82 -13.75
N GLN A 175 -6.68 13.66 -14.12
CA GLN A 175 -6.25 12.34 -13.62
C GLN A 175 -4.84 11.97 -14.13
N THR A 176 -4.45 12.43 -15.32
CA THR A 176 -3.07 12.29 -15.82
C THR A 176 -2.12 13.12 -14.97
N THR A 177 -2.48 14.37 -14.66
CA THR A 177 -1.67 15.23 -13.79
C THR A 177 -1.54 14.65 -12.38
N GLU A 178 -2.60 14.04 -11.86
CA GLU A 178 -2.59 13.34 -10.58
C GLU A 178 -1.66 12.12 -10.61
N ALA A 179 -1.76 11.28 -11.63
CA ALA A 179 -0.88 10.13 -11.84
C ALA A 179 0.60 10.53 -11.90
N ILE A 180 0.91 11.64 -12.59
CA ILE A 180 2.26 12.20 -12.65
C ILE A 180 2.74 12.63 -11.26
N LYS A 181 1.88 13.27 -10.46
CA LYS A 181 2.22 13.67 -9.09
C LYS A 181 2.53 12.47 -8.21
N HIS A 182 1.70 11.42 -8.27
CA HIS A 182 1.95 10.18 -7.51
C HIS A 182 3.28 9.54 -7.89
N ALA A 183 3.56 9.41 -9.19
CA ALA A 183 4.84 8.85 -9.65
C ALA A 183 6.05 9.72 -9.25
N LYS A 184 5.94 11.05 -9.32
CA LYS A 184 6.99 11.97 -8.85
C LYS A 184 7.20 11.87 -7.34
N ASN A 185 6.14 11.82 -6.55
CA ASN A 185 6.22 11.71 -5.08
C ASN A 185 6.86 10.38 -4.65
N ALA A 186 6.59 9.31 -5.39
CA ALA A 186 7.19 7.99 -5.16
C ALA A 186 8.62 7.86 -5.72
N ASN A 187 9.16 8.89 -6.41
CA ASN A 187 10.41 8.84 -7.16
C ASN A 187 10.47 7.68 -8.19
N THR A 188 9.31 7.30 -8.74
CA THR A 188 9.22 6.22 -9.72
C THR A 188 9.54 6.76 -11.12
N PRO A 189 10.55 6.20 -11.81
CA PRO A 189 10.85 6.51 -13.21
C PRO A 189 9.63 6.30 -14.10
N MET A 190 9.45 7.17 -15.08
CA MET A 190 8.21 7.22 -15.87
C MET A 190 8.45 7.18 -17.38
N VAL A 191 7.58 6.46 -18.08
CA VAL A 191 7.49 6.39 -19.53
C VAL A 191 6.12 6.87 -19.95
N VAL A 192 6.04 7.76 -20.94
CA VAL A 192 4.75 8.25 -21.45
C VAL A 192 4.37 7.45 -22.68
N ALA A 193 3.23 6.74 -22.61
CA ALA A 193 2.65 6.03 -23.73
C ALA A 193 1.53 6.89 -24.36
N VAL A 194 1.79 7.44 -25.55
CA VAL A 194 0.81 8.25 -26.29
C VAL A 194 -0.06 7.31 -27.11
N ASN A 195 -1.25 7.00 -26.61
CA ASN A 195 -2.15 5.99 -27.16
C ASN A 195 -3.09 6.53 -28.25
N LYS A 196 -3.74 5.62 -28.99
CA LYS A 196 -4.75 5.90 -30.03
C LYS A 196 -4.21 6.64 -31.25
N ILE A 197 -2.96 6.38 -31.64
CA ILE A 197 -2.37 6.96 -32.87
C ILE A 197 -3.06 6.51 -34.16
N ASP A 198 -3.87 5.44 -34.09
CA ASP A 198 -4.68 4.94 -35.20
C ASP A 198 -5.88 5.83 -35.54
N LYS A 199 -6.22 6.80 -34.68
CA LYS A 199 -7.35 7.70 -34.92
C LYS A 199 -6.98 8.84 -35.86
N PRO A 200 -7.87 9.25 -36.78
CA PRO A 200 -7.60 10.35 -37.71
C PRO A 200 -7.43 11.72 -37.02
N GLY A 201 -7.91 11.87 -35.78
CA GLY A 201 -7.72 13.08 -34.96
C GLY A 201 -6.56 12.98 -33.96
N ALA A 202 -5.71 11.97 -34.05
CA ALA A 202 -4.57 11.80 -33.17
C ALA A 202 -3.51 12.88 -33.44
N ASP A 203 -3.09 13.59 -32.40
CA ASP A 203 -1.99 14.56 -32.48
C ASP A 203 -0.96 14.30 -31.36
N PRO A 204 -0.01 13.37 -31.57
CA PRO A 204 1.02 13.06 -30.59
C PRO A 204 1.98 14.23 -30.30
N ILE A 205 2.12 15.17 -31.23
CA ILE A 205 2.97 16.35 -31.07
C ILE A 205 2.32 17.33 -30.10
N ARG A 206 1.00 17.51 -30.19
CA ARG A 206 0.23 18.31 -29.22
C ARG A 206 0.38 17.77 -27.80
N VAL A 207 0.33 16.45 -27.61
CA VAL A 207 0.52 15.83 -26.29
C VAL A 207 1.90 16.18 -25.72
N ARG A 208 2.97 16.01 -26.51
CA ARG A 208 4.34 16.37 -26.09
C ARG A 208 4.47 17.84 -25.67
N LYS A 209 3.87 18.76 -26.43
CA LYS A 209 3.83 20.19 -26.07
C LYS A 209 3.17 20.42 -24.71
N GLN A 210 2.01 19.80 -24.47
CA GLN A 210 1.31 19.90 -23.18
C GLN A 210 2.16 19.36 -22.02
N PHE A 211 2.92 18.28 -22.24
CA PHE A 211 3.84 17.76 -21.23
C PHE A 211 5.00 18.72 -20.94
N THR A 212 5.55 19.36 -21.97
CA THR A 212 6.59 20.37 -21.78
C THR A 212 6.08 21.58 -20.99
N GLU A 213 4.83 22.01 -21.19
CA GLU A 213 4.19 23.09 -20.42
C GLU A 213 4.08 22.78 -18.91
N ILE A 214 3.94 21.50 -18.53
CA ILE A 214 3.91 21.05 -17.13
C ILE A 214 5.30 20.67 -16.59
N GLY A 215 6.37 21.03 -17.30
CA GLY A 215 7.75 20.78 -16.90
C GLY A 215 8.23 19.35 -17.12
N MET A 216 7.63 18.63 -18.09
CA MET A 216 8.04 17.29 -18.50
C MET A 216 8.45 17.30 -19.97
N THR A 217 9.74 17.50 -20.20
CA THR A 217 10.29 17.58 -21.56
C THR A 217 10.56 16.18 -22.11
N PRO A 218 10.12 15.86 -23.35
CA PRO A 218 10.48 14.61 -24.03
C PRO A 218 11.98 14.48 -24.25
N GLN A 219 12.50 13.25 -24.22
CA GLN A 219 13.91 12.95 -24.48
C GLN A 219 14.37 13.43 -25.88
N GLU A 220 13.51 13.31 -26.88
CA GLU A 220 13.76 13.85 -28.24
C GLU A 220 13.93 15.38 -28.29
N TRP A 221 13.46 16.11 -27.27
CA TRP A 221 13.61 17.56 -27.14
C TRP A 221 14.65 17.94 -26.07
N GLY A 222 15.50 16.99 -25.67
CA GLY A 222 16.56 17.19 -24.68
C GLY A 222 16.10 17.05 -23.22
N GLY A 223 14.94 16.44 -22.98
CA GLY A 223 14.47 16.10 -21.63
C GLY A 223 14.89 14.71 -21.16
N GLU A 224 14.27 14.24 -20.07
CA GLU A 224 14.60 12.98 -19.39
C GLU A 224 13.55 11.88 -19.59
N ILE A 225 12.37 12.22 -20.12
CA ILE A 225 11.22 11.30 -20.17
C ILE A 225 11.05 10.76 -21.58
N GLU A 226 10.98 9.43 -21.70
CA GLU A 226 10.74 8.77 -22.98
C GLU A 226 9.25 8.82 -23.35
N PHE A 227 8.98 9.21 -24.60
CA PHE A 227 7.63 9.25 -25.17
C PHE A 227 7.53 8.20 -26.27
N ILE A 228 6.54 7.31 -26.15
CA ILE A 228 6.33 6.22 -27.09
C ILE A 228 4.91 6.28 -27.61
N ASP A 229 4.81 6.45 -28.92
CA ASP A 229 3.55 6.46 -29.64
C ASP A 229 3.05 5.02 -29.79
N VAL A 230 1.85 4.73 -29.31
CA VAL A 230 1.26 3.39 -29.30
C VAL A 230 -0.18 3.37 -29.79
N SER A 231 -0.60 2.23 -30.34
CA SER A 231 -2.01 1.92 -30.54
C SER A 231 -2.35 0.60 -29.88
N SER A 232 -3.17 0.66 -28.81
CA SER A 232 -3.72 -0.54 -28.19
C SER A 232 -4.58 -1.38 -29.15
N LYS A 233 -5.08 -0.78 -30.25
CA LYS A 233 -5.94 -1.46 -31.22
C LYS A 233 -5.15 -2.21 -32.28
N SER A 234 -4.23 -1.53 -32.97
CA SER A 234 -3.39 -2.16 -33.99
C SER A 234 -2.26 -2.99 -33.39
N GLY A 235 -1.82 -2.65 -32.17
CA GLY A 235 -0.62 -3.19 -31.53
C GLY A 235 0.66 -2.44 -31.90
N GLU A 236 0.56 -1.39 -32.72
CA GLU A 236 1.70 -0.57 -33.12
C GLU A 236 2.36 0.11 -31.90
N GLY A 237 3.69 0.12 -31.88
CA GLY A 237 4.48 0.76 -30.83
C GLY A 237 4.57 0.00 -29.50
N ILE A 238 3.76 -1.04 -29.28
CA ILE A 238 3.80 -1.82 -28.02
C ILE A 238 5.14 -2.55 -27.87
N ASP A 239 5.68 -3.12 -28.94
CA ASP A 239 6.99 -3.78 -28.93
C ASP A 239 8.08 -2.80 -28.44
N LYS A 240 8.12 -1.59 -29.03
CA LYS A 240 9.03 -0.52 -28.62
C LYS A 240 8.82 -0.10 -27.16
N LEU A 241 7.56 -0.04 -26.69
CA LEU A 241 7.25 0.26 -25.29
C LEU A 241 7.86 -0.78 -24.34
N LEU A 242 7.72 -2.07 -24.64
CA LEU A 242 8.28 -3.15 -23.84
C LEU A 242 9.82 -3.15 -23.88
N GLU A 243 10.42 -2.90 -25.04
CA GLU A 243 11.88 -2.74 -25.18
C GLU A 243 12.42 -1.60 -24.31
N THR A 244 11.79 -0.43 -24.34
CA THR A 244 12.20 0.71 -23.51
C THR A 244 12.10 0.38 -22.03
N ILE A 245 11.03 -0.27 -21.58
CA ILE A 245 10.87 -0.67 -20.17
C ILE A 245 11.99 -1.62 -19.75
N LEU A 246 12.33 -2.61 -20.58
CA LEU A 246 13.43 -3.52 -20.31
C LEU A 246 14.78 -2.80 -20.28
N ALA A 247 15.02 -1.86 -21.20
CA ALA A 247 16.23 -1.06 -21.22
C ALA A 247 16.37 -0.20 -19.96
N MET A 248 15.28 0.44 -19.50
CA MET A 248 15.26 1.18 -18.25
C MET A 248 15.52 0.27 -17.05
N ALA A 249 14.94 -0.93 -17.03
CA ALA A 249 15.16 -1.90 -15.96
C ALA A 249 16.62 -2.37 -15.89
N GLU A 250 17.32 -2.48 -17.03
CA GLU A 250 18.76 -2.79 -17.07
C GLU A 250 19.60 -1.65 -16.50
N ILE A 251 19.25 -0.39 -16.80
CA ILE A 251 19.98 0.78 -16.30
C ILE A 251 19.79 0.95 -14.78
N LEU A 252 18.55 0.74 -14.31
CA LEU A 252 18.19 0.90 -12.89
C LEU A 252 18.60 -0.32 -12.04
N ASP A 253 18.89 -1.45 -12.69
CA ASP A 253 19.44 -2.68 -12.08
C ASP A 253 18.65 -3.13 -10.84
N PHE A 254 17.34 -3.33 -11.01
CA PHE A 254 16.45 -3.77 -9.94
C PHE A 254 16.87 -5.14 -9.39
N LYS A 255 17.11 -5.20 -8.08
CA LYS A 255 17.60 -6.40 -7.38
C LYS A 255 16.64 -6.86 -6.30
N ALA A 256 16.65 -8.16 -6.04
CA ALA A 256 16.09 -8.77 -4.83
C ALA A 256 16.96 -9.95 -4.39
N ASP A 257 16.89 -10.28 -3.11
CA ASP A 257 17.45 -11.52 -2.58
C ASP A 257 16.34 -12.58 -2.48
N PRO A 258 16.40 -13.70 -3.20
CA PRO A 258 15.37 -14.74 -3.14
C PRO A 258 15.51 -15.64 -1.92
N LYS A 259 16.63 -15.59 -1.18
CA LYS A 259 16.93 -16.50 -0.06
C LYS A 259 16.47 -15.97 1.30
N VAL A 260 16.15 -14.68 1.39
CA VAL A 260 15.61 -14.09 2.61
C VAL A 260 14.14 -14.49 2.81
N PRO A 261 13.60 -14.39 4.03
CA PRO A 261 12.17 -14.56 4.25
C PRO A 261 11.36 -13.66 3.33
N ALA A 262 10.28 -14.19 2.76
CA ALA A 262 9.51 -13.44 1.78
C ALA A 262 8.88 -12.20 2.40
N GLN A 263 8.99 -11.10 1.69
CA GLN A 263 8.34 -9.84 1.98
C GLN A 263 7.53 -9.43 0.75
N GLY A 264 6.36 -8.87 0.99
CA GLY A 264 5.50 -8.41 -0.09
C GLY A 264 4.49 -7.39 0.37
N VAL A 265 3.64 -6.97 -0.55
CA VAL A 265 2.58 -5.99 -0.30
C VAL A 265 1.26 -6.50 -0.85
N VAL A 266 0.19 -6.30 -0.09
CA VAL A 266 -1.17 -6.68 -0.51
C VAL A 266 -1.63 -5.72 -1.60
N ILE A 267 -1.95 -6.27 -2.76
CA ILE A 267 -2.53 -5.55 -3.90
C ILE A 267 -4.06 -5.53 -3.80
N GLU A 268 -4.64 -6.67 -3.45
CA GLU A 268 -6.09 -6.87 -3.38
C GLU A 268 -6.40 -7.90 -2.30
N SER A 269 -7.53 -7.78 -1.62
CA SER A 269 -8.01 -8.76 -0.66
C SER A 269 -9.53 -8.89 -0.76
N LYS A 270 -10.04 -10.10 -0.56
CA LYS A 270 -11.49 -10.36 -0.58
C LYS A 270 -11.83 -11.65 0.15
N LEU A 271 -13.12 -11.86 0.42
CA LEU A 271 -13.63 -13.10 0.98
C LEU A 271 -14.20 -14.00 -0.12
N GLU A 272 -13.59 -15.15 -0.36
CA GLU A 272 -14.08 -16.13 -1.36
C GLU A 272 -14.82 -17.31 -0.70
N ILE A 273 -15.98 -17.66 -1.27
CA ILE A 273 -16.78 -18.80 -0.82
C ILE A 273 -15.98 -20.09 -1.03
N GLY A 274 -15.75 -20.84 0.05
CA GLY A 274 -15.00 -22.11 0.04
C GLY A 274 -13.49 -21.98 0.27
N LYS A 275 -12.86 -20.85 -0.07
CA LYS A 275 -11.43 -20.59 0.19
C LYS A 275 -11.19 -19.72 1.43
N GLY A 276 -12.21 -18.99 1.90
CA GLY A 276 -12.10 -18.08 3.04
C GLY A 276 -11.44 -16.75 2.62
N PRO A 277 -10.75 -16.07 3.55
CA PRO A 277 -9.99 -14.86 3.24
C PRO A 277 -8.87 -15.15 2.24
N VAL A 278 -8.88 -14.43 1.12
CA VAL A 278 -7.85 -14.49 0.09
C VAL A 278 -7.26 -13.10 -0.13
N ALA A 279 -5.98 -13.08 -0.48
CA ALA A 279 -5.27 -11.84 -0.80
C ALA A 279 -4.35 -12.08 -2.00
N THR A 280 -4.23 -11.08 -2.87
CA THR A 280 -3.24 -11.01 -3.92
C THR A 280 -2.07 -10.20 -3.40
N VAL A 281 -0.89 -10.82 -3.31
CA VAL A 281 0.32 -10.20 -2.75
C VAL A 281 1.40 -10.11 -3.83
N LEU A 282 2.00 -8.95 -3.99
CA LEU A 282 3.21 -8.78 -4.79
C LEU A 282 4.42 -9.07 -3.93
N ILE A 283 5.20 -10.08 -4.30
CA ILE A 283 6.44 -10.41 -3.59
C ILE A 283 7.52 -9.40 -3.99
N GLN A 284 8.12 -8.71 -3.03
CA GLN A 284 9.20 -7.74 -3.26
C GLN A 284 10.58 -8.37 -3.04
N ASN A 285 10.72 -9.15 -1.98
CA ASN A 285 11.95 -9.84 -1.60
C ASN A 285 11.65 -11.25 -1.10
N GLY A 286 12.65 -12.13 -1.14
CA GLY A 286 12.54 -13.51 -0.72
C GLY A 286 11.69 -14.37 -1.64
N THR A 287 11.53 -15.64 -1.26
CA THR A 287 10.70 -16.60 -2.01
C THR A 287 9.59 -17.09 -1.09
N LEU A 288 8.33 -16.84 -1.46
CA LEU A 288 7.18 -17.33 -0.71
C LEU A 288 6.88 -18.77 -1.11
N LYS A 289 6.64 -19.64 -0.13
CA LYS A 289 6.33 -21.06 -0.34
C LYS A 289 5.01 -21.45 0.28
N ASN A 290 4.46 -22.56 -0.22
CA ASN A 290 3.29 -23.16 0.40
C ASN A 290 3.65 -23.61 1.82
N ALA A 291 2.70 -23.45 2.74
CA ALA A 291 2.81 -23.76 4.15
C ALA A 291 3.66 -22.82 5.01
N ASP A 292 4.19 -21.72 4.44
CA ASP A 292 4.84 -20.65 5.20
C ASP A 292 3.87 -19.96 6.16
N PHE A 293 4.39 -19.50 7.30
CA PHE A 293 3.67 -18.66 8.25
C PHE A 293 3.88 -17.21 7.89
N ILE A 294 2.79 -16.49 7.70
CA ILE A 294 2.81 -15.09 7.26
C ILE A 294 2.03 -14.20 8.21
N GLN A 295 2.53 -12.99 8.39
CA GLN A 295 1.77 -11.87 8.95
C GLN A 295 1.55 -10.85 7.84
N VAL A 296 0.34 -10.28 7.83
CA VAL A 296 -0.11 -9.26 6.88
C VAL A 296 -0.84 -8.20 7.69
N GLY A 297 -0.20 -7.06 7.91
CA GLY A 297 -0.77 -6.00 8.75
C GLY A 297 -1.24 -6.50 10.12
N GLU A 298 -2.53 -6.36 10.41
CA GLU A 298 -3.15 -6.81 11.67
C GLU A 298 -3.53 -8.30 11.69
N THR A 299 -3.37 -9.03 10.58
CA THR A 299 -3.73 -10.45 10.49
C THR A 299 -2.52 -11.34 10.28
N TYR A 300 -2.72 -12.64 10.52
CA TYR A 300 -1.71 -13.66 10.28
C TYR A 300 -2.38 -14.94 9.80
N GLY A 301 -1.57 -15.86 9.28
CA GLY A 301 -2.05 -17.16 8.86
C GLY A 301 -0.96 -18.04 8.31
N ARG A 302 -1.39 -19.18 7.78
CA ARG A 302 -0.51 -20.14 7.10
C ARG A 302 -0.95 -20.27 5.66
N VAL A 303 -0.01 -20.13 4.73
CA VAL A 303 -0.31 -20.21 3.30
C VAL A 303 -0.80 -21.61 2.94
N LYS A 304 -2.11 -21.74 2.66
CA LYS A 304 -2.74 -23.02 2.29
C LYS A 304 -2.60 -23.31 0.81
N SER A 305 -2.76 -22.29 -0.01
CA SER A 305 -2.63 -22.38 -1.46
C SER A 305 -2.06 -21.10 -2.02
N MET A 306 -1.24 -21.24 -3.06
CA MET A 306 -0.78 -20.16 -3.91
C MET A 306 -1.27 -20.41 -5.34
N GLU A 307 -1.85 -19.39 -5.95
CA GLU A 307 -2.33 -19.42 -7.33
C GLU A 307 -1.79 -18.24 -8.10
N ASP A 308 -1.54 -18.46 -9.39
CA ASP A 308 -1.20 -17.40 -10.34
C ASP A 308 -2.46 -16.65 -10.83
N GLU A 309 -2.24 -15.64 -11.66
CA GLU A 309 -3.27 -14.83 -12.32
C GLU A 309 -4.27 -15.67 -13.14
N ASN A 310 -3.87 -16.84 -13.63
CA ASN A 310 -4.68 -17.76 -14.42
C ASN A 310 -5.35 -18.86 -13.56
N GLY A 311 -5.16 -18.84 -12.24
CA GLY A 311 -5.70 -19.85 -11.33
C GLY A 311 -4.88 -21.15 -11.25
N LYS A 312 -3.70 -21.20 -11.88
CA LYS A 312 -2.78 -22.33 -11.78
C LYS A 312 -2.08 -22.31 -10.44
N ARG A 313 -2.00 -23.48 -9.79
CA ARG A 313 -1.33 -23.61 -8.49
C ARG A 313 0.18 -23.44 -8.62
N LEU A 314 0.74 -22.61 -7.75
CA LEU A 314 2.17 -22.38 -7.61
C LEU A 314 2.72 -23.12 -6.39
N LYS A 315 3.98 -23.57 -6.48
CA LYS A 315 4.72 -24.16 -5.35
C LYS A 315 5.53 -23.12 -4.62
N GLU A 316 6.13 -22.20 -5.38
CA GLU A 316 7.00 -21.13 -4.91
C GLU A 316 6.68 -19.87 -5.74
N ALA A 317 6.76 -18.70 -5.10
CA ALA A 317 6.60 -17.40 -5.74
C ALA A 317 7.88 -16.57 -5.53
N LEU A 318 8.50 -16.20 -6.65
CA LEU A 318 9.76 -15.43 -6.70
C LEU A 318 9.49 -13.92 -6.57
N PRO A 319 10.53 -13.11 -6.27
CA PRO A 319 10.42 -11.66 -6.27
C PRO A 319 9.83 -11.10 -7.57
N SER A 320 9.09 -10.01 -7.43
CA SER A 320 8.32 -9.31 -8.47
C SER A 320 7.11 -10.07 -9.01
N ARG A 321 6.83 -11.29 -8.55
CA ARG A 321 5.62 -12.03 -8.94
C ARG A 321 4.47 -11.71 -8.01
N ALA A 322 3.29 -11.47 -8.59
CA ALA A 322 2.05 -11.40 -7.83
C ALA A 322 1.46 -12.80 -7.67
N VAL A 323 1.00 -13.11 -6.46
CA VAL A 323 0.46 -14.42 -6.11
C VAL A 323 -0.80 -14.27 -5.27
N ARG A 324 -1.84 -15.02 -5.63
CA ARG A 324 -3.06 -15.12 -4.83
C ARG A 324 -2.86 -16.18 -3.76
N ILE A 325 -2.92 -15.75 -2.51
CA ILE A 325 -2.73 -16.58 -1.32
C ILE A 325 -4.07 -16.80 -0.59
N SER A 326 -4.19 -17.97 0.05
CA SER A 326 -5.29 -18.29 0.96
C SER A 326 -4.76 -18.82 2.30
N GLY A 327 -5.61 -18.79 3.33
CA GLY A 327 -5.28 -19.31 4.66
C GLY A 327 -5.00 -18.26 5.73
N LEU A 328 -5.30 -17.00 5.44
CA LEU A 328 -5.33 -15.91 6.42
C LEU A 328 -6.54 -16.06 7.36
N LYS A 329 -6.39 -15.60 8.61
CA LYS A 329 -7.49 -15.64 9.60
C LYS A 329 -8.56 -14.59 9.32
N ALA A 330 -8.16 -13.42 8.82
CA ALA A 330 -9.05 -12.35 8.42
C ALA A 330 -8.66 -11.80 7.03
N VAL A 331 -9.53 -10.99 6.44
CA VAL A 331 -9.23 -10.28 5.19
C VAL A 331 -8.29 -9.12 5.54
N PRO A 332 -7.05 -9.09 5.01
CA PRO A 332 -6.11 -8.00 5.27
C PRO A 332 -6.55 -6.73 4.54
N GLN A 333 -5.99 -5.58 4.92
CA GLN A 333 -6.20 -4.35 4.16
C GLN A 333 -5.26 -4.29 2.95
N VAL A 334 -5.72 -3.61 1.90
CA VAL A 334 -4.88 -3.30 0.73
C VAL A 334 -3.72 -2.42 1.20
N SER A 335 -2.55 -2.63 0.59
CA SER A 335 -1.30 -1.92 0.89
C SER A 335 -0.62 -2.28 2.21
N GLU A 336 -1.16 -3.25 2.97
CA GLU A 336 -0.45 -3.80 4.12
C GLU A 336 0.76 -4.63 3.67
N LEU A 337 1.84 -4.55 4.45
CA LEU A 337 3.03 -5.35 4.24
C LEU A 337 2.79 -6.78 4.72
N MET A 338 3.29 -7.72 3.93
CA MET A 338 3.35 -9.14 4.23
C MET A 338 4.78 -9.53 4.56
N GLN A 339 4.95 -10.34 5.59
CA GLN A 339 6.22 -10.92 5.97
C GLN A 339 6.09 -12.38 6.40
N VAL A 340 7.04 -13.21 5.96
CA VAL A 340 7.19 -14.60 6.38
C VAL A 340 7.99 -14.71 7.68
N TYR A 341 7.52 -15.57 8.59
CA TYR A 341 8.14 -15.89 9.87
C TYR A 341 8.45 -17.38 9.98
N ALA A 342 9.38 -17.72 10.89
CA ALA A 342 9.79 -19.12 11.09
C ALA A 342 8.74 -19.96 11.80
N SER A 343 7.91 -19.32 12.64
CA SER A 343 6.88 -19.99 13.43
C SER A 343 5.54 -19.24 13.42
N GLU A 344 4.45 -19.97 13.62
CA GLU A 344 3.11 -19.37 13.74
C GLU A 344 3.01 -18.41 14.93
N LYS A 345 3.75 -18.72 16.02
CA LYS A 345 3.77 -17.88 17.22
C LYS A 345 4.38 -16.52 16.94
N GLU A 346 5.52 -16.46 16.24
CA GLU A 346 6.14 -15.18 15.85
C GLU A 346 5.23 -14.34 14.95
N ALA A 347 4.57 -14.97 13.97
CA ALA A 347 3.61 -14.28 13.10
C ALA A 347 2.41 -13.73 13.89
N CYS A 348 1.91 -14.49 14.86
CA CYS A 348 0.84 -14.05 15.77
C CYS A 348 1.27 -12.86 16.62
N ASP A 349 2.43 -12.96 17.27
CA ASP A 349 2.97 -11.90 18.13
C ASP A 349 3.20 -10.60 17.33
N ALA A 350 3.65 -10.70 16.08
CA ALA A 350 3.81 -9.56 15.17
C ALA A 350 2.47 -8.90 14.80
N ALA A 351 1.45 -9.71 14.48
CA ALA A 351 0.11 -9.21 14.14
C ALA A 351 -0.56 -8.53 15.34
N GLU A 352 -0.44 -9.10 16.54
CA GLU A 352 -0.98 -8.50 17.77
C GLU A 352 -0.32 -7.17 18.10
N LYS A 353 1.00 -7.05 17.91
CA LYS A 353 1.71 -5.78 18.04
C LYS A 353 1.16 -4.76 17.04
N ALA A 354 1.02 -5.12 15.76
CA ALA A 354 0.48 -4.23 14.74
C ALA A 354 -0.94 -3.75 15.08
N GLN A 355 -1.79 -4.64 15.60
CA GLN A 355 -3.15 -4.31 16.02
C GLN A 355 -3.17 -3.32 17.20
N LYS A 356 -2.29 -3.50 18.19
CA LYS A 356 -2.16 -2.54 19.31
C LYS A 356 -1.80 -1.14 18.79
N TYR A 357 -0.82 -1.04 17.89
CA TYR A 357 -0.40 0.24 17.30
C TYR A 357 -1.52 0.92 16.49
N SER A 358 -2.33 0.15 15.76
CA SER A 358 -3.42 0.73 14.96
C SER A 358 -4.58 1.22 15.85
N SER A 359 -4.89 0.49 16.92
CA SER A 359 -5.86 0.94 17.94
C SER A 359 -5.43 2.25 18.59
N VAL A 360 -4.15 2.39 18.90
CA VAL A 360 -3.55 3.63 19.44
C VAL A 360 -3.74 4.81 18.47
N LYS A 361 -3.44 4.64 17.18
CA LYS A 361 -3.64 5.68 16.15
C LYS A 361 -5.11 6.04 15.92
N LYS A 362 -6.02 5.08 16.02
CA LYS A 362 -7.47 5.34 15.90
C LYS A 362 -7.97 6.15 17.08
N VAL A 363 -7.51 5.86 18.30
CA VAL A 363 -7.91 6.59 19.51
C VAL A 363 -7.36 8.04 19.52
N SER A 364 -6.14 8.27 19.04
CA SER A 364 -5.60 9.63 18.94
C SER A 364 -6.33 10.51 17.90
N ASN A 365 -6.81 9.92 16.79
CA ASN A 365 -7.64 10.62 15.81
C ASN A 365 -9.05 10.97 16.31
N VAL A 366 -9.57 10.27 17.34
CA VAL A 366 -10.89 10.57 17.92
C VAL A 366 -10.85 11.81 18.83
N LYS A 367 -9.68 12.24 19.32
CA LYS A 367 -9.52 13.44 20.18
C LYS A 367 -9.33 14.77 19.43
N LYS A 368 -10.04 14.98 18.31
CA LYS A 368 -10.19 16.32 17.68
C LYS A 368 -11.63 16.69 17.33
N ILE A 369 -12.62 16.06 17.98
CA ILE A 369 -13.98 16.59 17.98
C ILE A 369 -14.02 17.67 19.07
N GLY A 370 -13.66 18.91 18.69
CA GLY A 370 -13.80 20.06 19.57
C GLY A 370 -15.25 20.25 20.01
N LEU A 371 -15.46 20.93 21.15
CA LEU A 371 -16.79 21.23 21.70
C LEU A 371 -17.75 21.86 20.66
N GLU A 372 -17.19 22.54 19.65
CA GLU A 372 -17.87 23.15 18.50
C GLU A 372 -18.53 22.13 17.54
N ALA A 373 -17.95 20.94 17.38
CA ALA A 373 -18.53 19.89 16.54
C ALA A 373 -19.69 19.18 17.23
N ILE A 374 -19.68 19.12 18.56
CA ILE A 374 -20.78 18.58 19.38
C ILE A 374 -21.96 19.56 19.35
N THR A 375 -21.73 20.87 19.46
CA THR A 375 -22.80 21.87 19.31
C THR A 375 -23.34 21.93 17.89
N ALA A 376 -22.51 21.72 16.86
CA ALA A 376 -22.96 21.60 15.48
C ALA A 376 -23.81 20.33 15.23
N GLN A 377 -23.48 19.19 15.84
CA GLN A 377 -24.28 17.96 15.77
C GLN A 377 -25.64 18.11 16.48
N VAL A 378 -25.68 18.79 17.62
CA VAL A 378 -26.94 19.09 18.34
C VAL A 378 -27.80 20.07 17.54
N ALA A 379 -27.21 21.04 16.84
CA ALA A 379 -27.91 21.95 15.93
C ALA A 379 -28.39 21.25 14.62
N ALA A 380 -27.70 20.19 14.20
CA ALA A 380 -28.03 19.40 13.01
C ALA A 380 -29.13 18.34 13.25
N ALA A 381 -29.65 18.19 14.47
CA ALA A 381 -30.71 17.25 14.83
C ALA A 381 -32.06 17.43 14.07
N ASN A 382 -32.15 18.43 13.17
CA ASN A 382 -33.28 18.66 12.27
C ASN A 382 -33.01 18.25 10.80
N LYS A 383 -31.91 17.56 10.49
CA LYS A 383 -31.70 16.97 9.17
C LYS A 383 -32.11 15.51 9.18
N ASN A 384 -33.00 15.14 8.26
CA ASN A 384 -33.32 13.73 8.00
C ASN A 384 -32.05 13.03 7.49
N GLU A 385 -31.46 12.18 8.31
CA GLU A 385 -30.35 11.32 7.92
C GLU A 385 -30.90 10.03 7.30
N LEU A 386 -30.33 9.62 6.16
CA LEU A 386 -30.58 8.31 5.58
C LEU A 386 -29.43 7.39 5.96
N GLY A 387 -29.67 6.47 6.90
CA GLY A 387 -28.73 5.41 7.22
C GLY A 387 -28.59 4.44 6.04
N LEU A 388 -27.38 4.35 5.49
CA LEU A 388 -27.03 3.44 4.40
C LEU A 388 -26.05 2.40 4.91
N VAL A 389 -26.40 1.11 4.73
CA VAL A 389 -25.48 0.00 4.98
C VAL A 389 -24.99 -0.50 3.63
N LEU A 390 -23.71 -0.26 3.34
CA LEU A 390 -23.06 -0.71 2.11
C LEU A 390 -22.21 -1.94 2.41
N LYS A 391 -22.41 -3.01 1.64
CA LYS A 391 -21.58 -4.22 1.66
C LYS A 391 -21.02 -4.42 0.26
N ALA A 392 -19.74 -4.13 0.10
CA ALA A 392 -18.99 -4.39 -1.13
C ALA A 392 -18.33 -5.77 -1.07
N ASP A 393 -17.94 -6.27 -2.23
CA ASP A 393 -17.25 -7.52 -2.46
C ASP A 393 -15.72 -7.43 -2.27
N VAL A 394 -15.17 -6.20 -2.28
CA VAL A 394 -13.75 -5.86 -2.07
C VAL A 394 -13.62 -4.80 -0.98
#